data_AF-A0A7K1DZP9-F1
#
_entry.id   AF-A0A7K1DZP9-F1
#
_cell.length_a   1.000
_cell.length_b   1.000
_cell.length_c   1.000
_cell.angle_alpha   90.00
_cell.angle_beta   90.00
_cell.angle_gamma   90.00
#
_symmetry.space_group_name_H-M   'P 1'
#
loop_
_entity.id
_entity.type
_entity.pdbx_description
1 polymer ?
#
loop_
_entity_poly.entity_id
_entity_poly.type
_entity_poly.pdbx_seq_one_letter_code
_entity_poly.pdbx_strand_id
1 'polypeptide(L)'
;MKIRAYLAVLALIISQAIAPSTSYAASPDIQKGPFDATLLSYKALTPNMFGVTAGQPVADVSVILLSNGKLRAYVFAQNKGIEIAESADNGKTFTRVGNAFGGDKGNGQPRAVALSDGRVRLYTTSSGGVNCSISTDGLTFTLEKANCLLASDYSEASGLAGPGVVQLSTGKWKAYFSG
;
A
#
# COMPACT_ATOMS: atom_id res chain seq x y z
N MET A 1 -44.49 11.97 68.07
CA MET A 1 -45.21 11.74 66.80
C MET A 1 -44.40 12.38 65.68
N LYS A 2 -43.63 11.59 64.91
CA LYS A 2 -42.63 12.10 63.94
C LYS A 2 -43.20 12.05 62.52
N ILE A 3 -43.27 13.19 61.85
CA ILE A 3 -43.65 13.34 60.44
C ILE A 3 -42.43 12.98 59.58
N ARG A 4 -42.60 12.06 58.62
CA ARG A 4 -41.59 11.73 57.59
C ARG A 4 -41.94 12.49 56.31
N ALA A 5 -41.05 13.35 55.85
CA ALA A 5 -41.13 13.96 54.51
C ALA A 5 -40.57 12.98 53.48
N TYR A 6 -41.32 12.75 52.40
CA TYR A 6 -40.87 11.99 51.23
C TYR A 6 -40.20 12.95 50.23
N LEU A 7 -38.95 12.69 49.86
CA LEU A 7 -38.36 13.23 48.64
C LEU A 7 -38.49 12.18 47.54
N ALA A 8 -39.29 12.46 46.52
CA ALA A 8 -39.31 11.70 45.27
C ALA A 8 -38.19 12.23 44.36
N VAL A 9 -37.25 11.36 43.98
CA VAL A 9 -36.25 11.67 42.95
C VAL A 9 -36.82 11.21 41.61
N LEU A 10 -37.11 12.17 40.72
CA LEU A 10 -37.56 11.91 39.36
C LEU A 10 -36.33 11.67 38.48
N ALA A 11 -36.11 10.43 38.05
CA ALA A 11 -35.04 10.09 37.10
C ALA A 11 -35.52 10.38 35.67
N LEU A 12 -34.87 11.34 35.00
CA LEU A 12 -35.13 11.66 33.60
C LEU A 12 -34.30 10.72 32.70
N ILE A 13 -34.95 9.74 32.09
CA ILE A 13 -34.32 8.88 31.06
C ILE A 13 -34.40 9.62 29.72
N ILE A 14 -33.27 10.17 29.26
CA ILE A 14 -33.17 10.75 27.92
C ILE A 14 -32.93 9.61 26.94
N SER A 15 -33.97 9.19 26.22
CA SER A 15 -33.84 8.26 25.10
C SER A 15 -33.36 9.06 23.88
N GLN A 16 -32.09 8.93 23.51
CA GLN A 16 -31.60 9.51 22.25
C GLN A 16 -32.07 8.63 21.09
N ALA A 17 -32.96 9.18 20.25
CA ALA A 17 -33.31 8.58 18.99
C ALA A 17 -32.07 8.61 18.08
N ILE A 18 -31.45 7.45 17.84
CA ILE A 18 -30.42 7.31 16.82
C ILE A 18 -31.12 7.42 15.47
N ALA A 19 -30.98 8.56 14.80
CA ALA A 19 -31.40 8.69 13.42
C ALA A 19 -30.61 7.68 12.56
N PRO A 20 -31.26 6.92 11.67
CA PRO A 20 -30.52 6.06 10.76
C PRO A 20 -29.64 6.95 9.87
N SER A 21 -28.33 6.84 10.03
CA SER A 21 -27.37 7.48 9.11
C SER A 21 -27.47 6.77 7.77
N THR A 22 -28.24 7.33 6.85
CA THR A 22 -28.16 6.97 5.43
C THR A 22 -26.79 7.42 4.93
N SER A 23 -25.84 6.51 4.87
CA SER A 23 -24.61 6.72 4.11
C SER A 23 -25.00 6.76 2.64
N TYR A 24 -25.26 7.96 2.11
CA TYR A 24 -25.19 8.17 0.68
C TYR A 24 -23.75 7.85 0.28
N ALA A 25 -23.56 6.87 -0.60
CA ALA A 25 -22.35 6.87 -1.41
C ALA A 25 -22.36 8.23 -2.10
N ALA A 26 -21.46 9.13 -1.69
CA ALA A 26 -21.17 10.29 -2.51
C ALA A 26 -20.89 9.70 -3.89
N SER A 27 -21.78 9.95 -4.86
CA SER A 27 -21.39 9.81 -6.26
C SER A 27 -20.12 10.63 -6.32
N PRO A 28 -18.93 10.03 -6.57
CA PRO A 28 -17.73 10.83 -6.61
C PRO A 28 -18.04 11.88 -7.66
N ASP A 29 -18.03 13.14 -7.25
CA ASP A 29 -18.00 14.25 -8.19
C ASP A 29 -16.71 14.00 -8.96
N ILE A 30 -16.82 13.31 -10.10
CA ILE A 30 -15.68 13.00 -10.94
C ILE A 30 -15.32 14.36 -11.51
N GLN A 31 -14.43 15.06 -10.80
CA GLN A 31 -13.99 16.38 -11.20
C GLN A 31 -13.41 16.25 -12.60
N LYS A 32 -14.20 16.68 -13.59
CA LYS A 32 -13.76 16.78 -14.97
C LYS A 32 -12.95 18.06 -15.07
N GLY A 33 -11.68 17.98 -14.73
CA GLY A 33 -10.72 19.03 -15.02
C GLY A 33 -9.79 18.62 -16.15
N PRO A 34 -9.08 19.56 -16.79
CA PRO A 34 -7.64 19.35 -16.88
C PRO A 34 -7.09 19.27 -15.45
N PHE A 35 -6.30 18.23 -15.15
CA PHE A 35 -5.53 18.16 -13.92
C PHE A 35 -4.14 18.71 -14.20
N ASP A 36 -3.74 19.78 -13.50
CA ASP A 36 -2.37 20.26 -13.55
C ASP A 36 -1.52 19.46 -12.55
N ALA A 37 -0.41 18.89 -13.04
CA ALA A 37 0.61 18.27 -12.20
C ALA A 37 1.88 19.14 -12.23
N THR A 38 2.33 19.61 -11.06
CA THR A 38 3.62 20.30 -10.94
C THR A 38 4.70 19.30 -10.51
N LEU A 39 5.70 19.10 -11.37
CA LEU A 39 6.90 18.37 -11.00
C LEU A 39 7.70 19.19 -9.98
N LEU A 40 7.65 18.80 -8.70
CA LEU A 40 8.36 19.49 -7.61
C LEU A 40 9.88 19.28 -7.69
N SER A 41 10.31 18.11 -8.12
CA SER A 41 11.71 17.76 -8.36
C SER A 41 11.79 16.47 -9.18
N TYR A 42 12.81 16.34 -10.03
CA TYR A 42 13.08 15.11 -10.77
C TYR A 42 14.40 14.51 -10.35
N LYS A 43 14.34 13.27 -9.88
CA LYS A 43 15.48 12.36 -9.92
C LYS A 43 14.97 10.97 -10.24
N ALA A 44 15.27 10.50 -11.45
CA ALA A 44 14.95 9.14 -11.82
C ALA A 44 15.76 8.15 -10.97
N LEU A 45 15.12 7.05 -10.60
CA LEU A 45 15.81 5.85 -10.15
C LEU A 45 16.35 5.17 -11.40
N THR A 46 17.67 5.20 -11.60
CA THR A 46 18.30 4.85 -12.87
C THR A 46 19.00 3.48 -12.82
N PRO A 47 19.24 2.84 -13.98
CA PRO A 47 19.92 1.55 -14.06
C PRO A 47 21.24 1.47 -13.26
N ASN A 48 22.09 2.49 -13.36
CA ASN A 48 23.37 2.54 -12.65
C ASN A 48 23.24 2.51 -11.11
N MET A 49 22.13 2.99 -10.53
CA MET A 49 21.91 2.96 -9.07
C MET A 49 21.78 1.54 -8.54
N PHE A 50 21.35 0.61 -9.39
CA PHE A 50 21.06 -0.78 -9.04
C PHE A 50 21.97 -1.78 -9.75
N GLY A 51 22.99 -1.30 -10.48
CA GLY A 51 23.87 -2.16 -11.29
C GLY A 51 23.13 -2.87 -12.43
N VAL A 52 22.07 -2.25 -12.95
CA VAL A 52 21.36 -2.69 -14.15
C VAL A 52 22.05 -2.11 -15.38
N THR A 53 22.16 -2.91 -16.45
CA THR A 53 22.74 -2.48 -17.72
C THR A 53 21.97 -1.28 -18.30
N ALA A 54 22.69 -0.30 -18.85
CA ALA A 54 22.06 0.86 -19.48
C ALA A 54 21.05 0.44 -20.57
N GLY A 55 19.89 1.11 -20.59
CA GLY A 55 18.79 0.79 -21.51
C GLY A 55 17.88 -0.35 -21.05
N GLN A 56 18.22 -1.07 -19.97
CA GLN A 56 17.36 -2.08 -19.39
C GLN A 56 16.39 -1.49 -18.36
N PRO A 57 15.22 -2.12 -18.14
CA PRO A 57 14.19 -1.59 -17.25
C PRO A 57 14.66 -1.36 -15.80
N VAL A 58 14.35 -0.17 -15.30
CA VAL A 58 14.15 0.14 -13.89
C VAL A 58 12.80 0.82 -13.80
N ALA A 59 11.83 0.16 -13.21
CA ALA A 59 10.42 0.52 -13.38
C ALA A 59 9.57 0.14 -12.15
N ASP A 60 8.28 0.46 -12.25
CA ASP A 60 7.21 -0.01 -11.37
C ASP A 60 7.48 0.26 -9.88
N VAL A 61 7.94 1.48 -9.58
CA VAL A 61 8.30 1.86 -8.22
C VAL A 61 7.06 1.94 -7.31
N SER A 62 7.20 1.39 -6.10
CA SER A 62 6.27 1.62 -5.00
C SER A 62 7.02 2.24 -3.83
N VAL A 63 6.47 3.32 -3.25
CA VAL A 63 7.09 4.07 -2.17
C VAL A 63 6.18 4.06 -0.94
N ILE A 64 6.76 3.85 0.23
CA ILE A 64 6.10 4.01 1.54
C ILE A 64 6.83 5.06 2.37
N LEU A 65 6.10 5.74 3.26
CA LEU A 65 6.66 6.58 4.31
C LEU A 65 6.93 5.70 5.54
N LEU A 66 8.16 5.69 6.02
CA LEU A 66 8.55 5.00 7.25
C LEU A 66 8.23 5.86 8.47
N SER A 67 8.10 5.23 9.64
CA SER A 67 7.84 5.91 10.92
C SER A 67 8.92 6.92 11.32
N ASN A 68 10.15 6.77 10.82
CA ASN A 68 11.25 7.70 11.02
C ASN A 68 11.26 8.87 10.01
N GLY A 69 10.21 9.01 9.19
CA GLY A 69 10.06 10.10 8.22
C GLY A 69 10.79 9.88 6.89
N LYS A 70 11.59 8.83 6.74
CA LYS A 70 12.22 8.49 5.46
C LYS A 70 11.21 7.89 4.49
N LEU A 71 11.42 8.10 3.20
CA LEU A 71 10.74 7.35 2.16
C LEU A 71 11.54 6.09 1.85
N ARG A 72 10.86 4.96 1.65
CA ARG A 72 11.47 3.73 1.14
C ARG A 72 10.77 3.30 -0.15
N ALA A 73 11.57 3.17 -1.19
CA ALA A 73 11.16 2.73 -2.51
C ALA A 73 11.51 1.25 -2.72
N TYR A 74 10.59 0.52 -3.33
CA TYR A 74 10.74 -0.84 -3.85
C TYR A 74 10.59 -0.76 -5.35
N VAL A 75 11.58 -1.24 -6.09
CA VAL A 75 11.74 -0.94 -7.52
C VAL A 75 12.01 -2.23 -8.26
N PHE A 76 11.29 -2.46 -9.37
CA PHE A 76 11.69 -3.51 -10.28
C PHE A 76 12.95 -3.07 -11.03
N ALA A 77 14.00 -3.88 -10.95
CA ALA A 77 15.27 -3.66 -11.60
C ALA A 77 15.63 -4.91 -12.42
N GLN A 78 15.78 -4.76 -13.74
CA GLN A 78 15.97 -5.86 -14.67
C GLN A 78 17.16 -6.75 -14.27
N ASN A 79 16.94 -8.06 -14.19
CA ASN A 79 17.92 -9.08 -13.77
C ASN A 79 18.46 -8.90 -12.34
N LYS A 80 17.85 -8.02 -11.54
CA LYS A 80 18.15 -7.79 -10.13
C LYS A 80 16.94 -8.09 -9.24
N GLY A 81 15.72 -8.10 -9.79
CA GLY A 81 14.50 -8.32 -9.04
C GLY A 81 14.03 -7.03 -8.36
N ILE A 82 13.63 -7.13 -7.08
CA ILE A 82 13.09 -5.99 -6.33
C ILE A 82 14.18 -5.32 -5.49
N GLU A 83 14.69 -4.22 -6.01
CA GLU A 83 15.70 -3.39 -5.37
C GLU A 83 15.07 -2.36 -4.43
N ILE A 84 15.79 -2.01 -3.36
CA ILE A 84 15.31 -1.11 -2.32
C ILE A 84 16.19 0.13 -2.25
N ALA A 85 15.57 1.30 -2.21
CA ALA A 85 16.25 2.57 -1.97
C ALA A 85 15.53 3.41 -0.93
N GLU A 86 16.27 4.26 -0.23
CA GLU A 86 15.71 5.20 0.76
C GLU A 86 16.02 6.65 0.42
N SER A 87 15.11 7.53 0.81
CA SER A 87 15.29 8.97 0.79
C SER A 87 15.06 9.57 2.17
N ALA A 88 15.96 10.44 2.60
CA ALA A 88 15.84 11.24 3.83
C ALA A 88 15.46 12.70 3.56
N ASP A 89 15.36 13.10 2.29
CA ASP A 89 15.16 14.48 1.83
C ASP A 89 13.86 14.65 1.04
N ASN A 90 12.81 13.93 1.48
CA ASN A 90 11.46 13.95 0.90
C ASN A 90 11.42 13.56 -0.59
N GLY A 91 12.25 12.60 -0.98
CA GLY A 91 12.25 12.01 -2.32
C GLY A 91 13.15 12.71 -3.33
N LYS A 92 13.93 13.72 -2.93
CA LYS A 92 14.85 14.41 -3.85
C LYS A 92 16.05 13.54 -4.21
N THR A 93 16.57 12.78 -3.26
CA THR A 93 17.64 11.81 -3.48
C THR A 93 17.29 10.46 -2.88
N PHE A 94 17.64 9.40 -3.60
CA PHE A 94 17.51 8.02 -3.16
C PHE A 94 18.87 7.34 -3.15
N THR A 95 19.12 6.55 -2.11
CA THR A 95 20.31 5.70 -1.98
C THR A 95 19.87 4.25 -1.88
N ARG A 96 20.49 3.37 -2.66
CA ARG A 96 20.25 1.92 -2.58
C ARG A 96 20.60 1.41 -1.18
N VAL A 97 19.69 0.63 -0.58
CA VAL A 97 19.87 0.05 0.76
C VAL A 97 19.75 -1.48 0.79
N GLY A 98 19.32 -2.13 -0.30
CA GLY A 98 19.25 -3.59 -0.36
C GLY A 98 18.41 -4.14 -1.50
N ASN A 99 18.10 -5.43 -1.42
CA ASN A 99 17.21 -6.15 -2.33
C ASN A 99 16.24 -6.98 -1.49
N ALA A 100 14.94 -6.90 -1.78
CA ALA A 100 13.88 -7.48 -0.96
C ALA A 100 14.01 -8.99 -0.75
N PHE A 101 14.60 -9.70 -1.71
CA PHE A 101 14.69 -11.17 -1.73
C PHE A 101 16.13 -11.67 -1.90
N GLY A 102 17.13 -10.81 -1.69
CA GLY A 102 18.55 -11.14 -1.90
C GLY A 102 18.96 -11.38 -3.35
N GLY A 103 18.17 -10.93 -4.32
CA GLY A 103 18.45 -11.01 -5.76
C GLY A 103 17.19 -11.20 -6.60
N ASP A 104 17.39 -11.50 -7.88
CA ASP A 104 16.26 -11.77 -8.77
C ASP A 104 15.64 -13.14 -8.49
N LYS A 105 14.34 -13.14 -8.22
CA LYS A 105 13.51 -14.32 -7.95
C LYS A 105 12.31 -14.40 -8.90
N GLY A 106 12.32 -13.64 -10.00
CA GLY A 106 11.19 -13.56 -10.93
C GLY A 106 10.00 -12.75 -10.41
N ASN A 107 10.23 -11.89 -9.41
CA ASN A 107 9.21 -10.97 -8.90
C ASN A 107 9.30 -9.64 -9.65
N GLY A 108 8.16 -9.13 -10.11
CA GLY A 108 8.05 -7.83 -10.79
C GLY A 108 7.00 -6.94 -10.16
N GLN A 109 6.93 -5.69 -10.65
CA GLN A 109 5.86 -4.73 -10.37
C GLN A 109 5.47 -4.65 -8.88
N PRO A 110 6.42 -4.27 -8.00
CA PRO A 110 6.21 -4.30 -6.56
C PRO A 110 5.13 -3.30 -6.12
N ARG A 111 4.33 -3.71 -5.15
CA ARG A 111 3.45 -2.84 -4.37
C ARG A 111 3.65 -3.07 -2.89
N ALA A 112 4.23 -2.07 -2.23
CA ALA A 112 4.46 -2.08 -0.80
C ALA A 112 3.32 -1.41 -0.04
N VAL A 113 3.02 -1.94 1.14
CA VAL A 113 2.03 -1.44 2.08
C VAL A 113 2.66 -1.48 3.48
N ALA A 114 2.79 -0.32 4.12
CA ALA A 114 3.10 -0.24 5.53
C ALA A 114 1.86 -0.63 6.35
N LEU A 115 2.04 -1.56 7.28
CA LEU A 115 0.97 -2.03 8.17
C LEU A 115 1.01 -1.26 9.50
N SER A 116 -0.11 -1.23 10.21
CA SER A 116 -0.24 -0.52 11.49
C SER A 116 0.62 -1.10 12.61
N ASP A 117 1.08 -2.35 12.48
CA ASP A 117 2.00 -3.01 13.40
C ASP A 117 3.49 -2.77 13.06
N GLY A 118 3.77 -1.89 12.08
CA GLY A 118 5.12 -1.54 11.65
C GLY A 118 5.74 -2.49 10.64
N ARG A 119 5.11 -3.62 10.32
CA ARG A 119 5.55 -4.50 9.24
C ARG A 119 5.26 -3.89 7.88
N VAL A 120 5.94 -4.41 6.86
CA VAL A 120 5.68 -4.08 5.46
C VAL A 120 5.22 -5.32 4.73
N ARG A 121 4.08 -5.24 4.05
CA ARG A 121 3.64 -6.27 3.11
C ARG A 121 3.96 -5.83 1.69
N LEU A 122 4.55 -6.74 0.91
CA LEU A 122 4.92 -6.54 -0.47
C LEU A 122 4.15 -7.51 -1.36
N TYR A 123 3.44 -6.96 -2.34
CA TYR A 123 2.74 -7.70 -3.37
C TYR A 123 3.54 -7.58 -4.67
N THR A 124 3.84 -8.69 -5.32
CA THR A 124 4.64 -8.70 -6.56
C THR A 124 3.99 -9.58 -7.61
N THR A 125 4.03 -9.12 -8.85
CA THR A 125 3.66 -9.94 -10.00
C THR A 125 4.64 -11.11 -10.13
N SER A 126 4.09 -12.26 -10.49
CA SER A 126 4.79 -13.52 -10.77
C SER A 126 4.06 -14.26 -11.89
N SER A 127 4.62 -15.38 -12.38
CA SER A 127 4.04 -16.10 -13.52
C SER A 127 2.61 -16.61 -13.30
N GLY A 128 2.21 -16.91 -12.07
CA GLY A 128 0.88 -17.45 -11.74
C GLY A 128 -0.13 -16.43 -11.23
N GLY A 129 0.27 -15.16 -11.11
CA GLY A 129 -0.52 -14.11 -10.46
C GLY A 129 0.34 -13.31 -9.49
N VAL A 130 -0.19 -13.05 -8.29
CA VAL A 130 0.46 -12.15 -7.31
C VAL A 130 0.98 -12.92 -6.12
N ASN A 131 2.26 -12.74 -5.80
CA ASN A 131 2.87 -13.21 -4.56
C ASN A 131 2.62 -12.23 -3.42
N CYS A 132 2.46 -12.76 -2.20
CA CYS A 132 2.34 -11.99 -0.97
C CYS A 132 3.53 -12.28 -0.06
N SER A 133 4.31 -11.25 0.28
CA SER A 133 5.46 -11.36 1.17
C SER A 133 5.40 -10.34 2.31
N ILE A 134 5.96 -10.67 3.46
CA ILE A 134 5.98 -9.82 4.66
C ILE A 134 7.39 -9.57 5.15
N SER A 135 7.62 -8.42 5.76
CA SER A 135 8.87 -8.04 6.36
C SER A 135 8.66 -7.27 7.66
N THR A 136 9.49 -7.53 8.67
CA THR A 136 9.51 -6.78 9.93
C THR A 136 10.42 -5.56 9.88
N ASP A 137 11.43 -5.56 9.01
CA ASP A 137 12.38 -4.46 8.85
C ASP A 137 12.14 -3.65 7.56
N GLY A 138 11.28 -4.16 6.67
CA GLY A 138 11.00 -3.62 5.34
C GLY A 138 12.18 -3.76 4.37
N LEU A 139 13.18 -4.57 4.67
CA LEU A 139 14.38 -4.81 3.84
C LEU A 139 14.47 -6.27 3.40
N THR A 140 14.19 -7.21 4.31
CA THR A 140 14.23 -8.65 4.03
C THR A 140 12.81 -9.20 4.07
N PHE A 141 12.34 -9.74 2.95
CA PHE A 141 10.97 -10.24 2.82
C PHE A 141 10.93 -11.76 2.85
N THR A 142 9.98 -12.28 3.63
CA THR A 142 9.62 -13.70 3.62
C THR A 142 8.33 -13.87 2.83
N LEU A 143 8.31 -14.82 1.90
CA LEU A 143 7.10 -15.19 1.17
C LEU A 143 6.08 -15.80 2.14
N GLU A 144 4.93 -15.15 2.32
CA GLU A 144 3.82 -15.72 3.11
C GLU A 144 3.02 -16.70 2.26
N LYS A 145 2.76 -16.34 1.00
CA LYS A 145 1.98 -17.15 0.08
C LYS A 145 2.34 -16.85 -1.37
N ALA A 146 2.73 -17.88 -2.10
CA ALA A 146 2.83 -17.84 -3.55
C ALA A 146 1.44 -17.74 -4.17
N ASN A 147 1.26 -16.92 -5.22
CA ASN A 147 -0.03 -16.71 -5.89
C ASN A 147 -1.19 -16.53 -4.89
N CYS A 148 -1.04 -15.60 -3.94
CA CYS A 148 -2.11 -15.26 -3.02
C CYS A 148 -3.36 -14.73 -3.74
N LEU A 149 -3.18 -14.25 -4.97
CA LEU A 149 -4.22 -14.08 -5.98
C LEU A 149 -3.75 -14.80 -7.24
N LEU A 150 -4.53 -15.78 -7.70
CA LEU A 150 -4.24 -16.53 -8.91
C LEU A 150 -4.85 -15.81 -10.11
N ALA A 151 -4.10 -15.70 -11.20
CA ALA A 151 -4.65 -15.14 -12.43
C ALA A 151 -5.83 -15.98 -12.96
N SER A 152 -5.77 -17.31 -12.79
CA SER A 152 -6.81 -18.25 -13.21
C SER A 152 -8.15 -18.07 -12.50
N ASP A 153 -8.19 -17.35 -11.37
CA ASP A 153 -9.43 -17.05 -10.67
C ASP A 153 -10.24 -15.95 -11.40
N TYR A 154 -9.64 -15.30 -12.42
CA TYR A 154 -10.22 -14.18 -13.17
C TYR A 154 -10.26 -14.51 -14.67
N SER A 155 -11.43 -14.90 -15.17
CA SER A 155 -11.62 -15.35 -16.56
C SER A 155 -11.33 -14.28 -17.62
N GLU A 156 -11.42 -13.01 -17.23
CA GLU A 156 -11.26 -11.83 -18.05
C GLU A 156 -9.80 -11.35 -18.15
N ALA A 157 -8.87 -11.96 -17.41
CA ALA A 157 -7.48 -11.56 -17.32
C ALA A 157 -6.54 -12.67 -17.79
N SER A 158 -5.55 -12.31 -18.61
CA SER A 158 -4.52 -13.26 -19.10
C SER A 158 -3.32 -13.38 -18.15
N GLY A 159 -3.25 -12.46 -17.17
CA GLY A 159 -2.28 -12.41 -16.08
C GLY A 159 -2.72 -11.38 -15.05
N LEU A 160 -1.94 -11.19 -14.00
CA LEU A 160 -2.15 -10.10 -13.05
C LEU A 160 -0.89 -9.26 -12.96
N ALA A 161 -0.99 -7.98 -13.33
CA ALA A 161 0.11 -7.05 -13.36
C ALA A 161 -0.22 -5.76 -12.60
N GLY A 162 0.83 -5.04 -12.16
CA GLY A 162 0.75 -3.73 -11.53
C GLY A 162 -0.19 -3.68 -10.32
N PRO A 163 0.00 -4.55 -9.30
CA PRO A 163 -0.89 -4.60 -8.14
C PRO A 163 -1.08 -3.23 -7.49
N GLY A 164 -2.32 -2.75 -7.48
CA GLY A 164 -2.75 -1.57 -6.75
C GLY A 164 -3.54 -1.98 -5.52
N VAL A 165 -3.04 -1.73 -4.32
CA VAL A 165 -3.70 -2.12 -3.07
C VAL A 165 -4.14 -0.90 -2.29
N VAL A 166 -5.41 -0.92 -1.82
CA VAL A 166 -6.06 0.17 -1.09
C VAL A 166 -6.74 -0.39 0.16
N GLN A 167 -6.50 0.26 1.30
CA GLN A 167 -7.25 -0.01 2.53
C GLN A 167 -8.59 0.72 2.48
N LEU A 168 -9.66 0.01 2.80
CA LEU A 168 -10.99 0.60 2.95
C LEU A 168 -11.16 1.16 4.37
N SER A 169 -12.08 2.11 4.52
CA SER A 169 -12.47 2.66 5.83
C SER A 169 -12.99 1.59 6.81
N THR A 170 -13.43 0.44 6.29
CA THR A 170 -13.89 -0.72 7.08
C THR A 170 -12.74 -1.58 7.62
N GLY A 171 -11.48 -1.24 7.32
CA GLY A 171 -10.29 -2.04 7.67
C GLY A 171 -10.02 -3.21 6.71
N LYS A 172 -10.94 -3.51 5.79
CA LYS A 172 -10.73 -4.47 4.70
C LYS A 172 -9.82 -3.87 3.63
N TRP A 173 -9.31 -4.72 2.74
CA TRP A 173 -8.44 -4.31 1.64
C TRP A 173 -9.06 -4.68 0.30
N LYS A 174 -8.82 -3.83 -0.71
CA LYS A 174 -9.09 -4.14 -2.11
C LYS A 174 -7.81 -4.07 -2.90
N ALA A 175 -7.72 -4.93 -3.90
CA ALA A 175 -6.63 -4.95 -4.84
C ALA A 175 -7.17 -4.80 -6.27
N TYR A 176 -6.39 -4.12 -7.10
CA TYR A 176 -6.70 -3.76 -8.47
C TYR A 176 -5.49 -4.13 -9.32
N PHE A 177 -5.70 -4.66 -10.53
CA PHE A 177 -4.65 -5.18 -11.38
C PHE A 177 -4.98 -4.87 -12.84
N SER A 178 -3.94 -4.83 -13.68
CA SER A 178 -4.11 -4.99 -15.13
C SER A 178 -3.97 -6.46 -15.49
N GLY A 179 -4.67 -6.90 -16.54
CA GLY A 179 -4.66 -8.30 -17.00
C GLY A 179 -4.65 -8.44 -18.52
#